data_AF-W4IGZ1-F1
#
_entry.id   AF-W4IGZ1-F1
#
_cell.length_a   1.000
_cell.length_b   1.000
_cell.length_c   1.000
_cell.angle_alpha   90.00
_cell.angle_beta   90.00
_cell.angle_gamma   90.00
#
_symmetry.space_group_name_H-M   'P 1'
#
loop_
_entity.id
_entity.type
_entity.pdbx_description
1 polymer ?
#
loop_
_entity_poly.entity_id
_entity_poly.type
_entity_poly.pdbx_seq_one_letter_code
_entity_poly.pdbx_strand_id
1 'polypeptide(L)' 'MHDMGVSLLSTDMEHTLNFYGLVKDRASIDEMKNYIYAFIKYYDTLKNDLFNEQKNIFIERMKYPQRLDN' A
#
# COMPACT_ATOMS: atom_id res chain seq x y z
N MET A 1 -13.17 4.77 0.12
CA MET A 1 -12.58 4.59 1.46
C MET A 1 -12.58 3.13 1.91
N HIS A 2 -13.63 2.33 1.67
CA HIS A 2 -13.59 0.89 2.02
C HIS A 2 -12.62 0.06 1.17
N ASP A 3 -12.40 0.39 -0.09
CA ASP A 3 -11.61 -0.47 -0.99
C ASP A 3 -10.09 -0.37 -0.75
N MET A 4 -9.61 0.84 -0.45
CA MET A 4 -8.19 1.13 -0.29
C MET A 4 -7.57 0.50 0.96
N GLY A 5 -8.28 0.55 2.10
CA GLY A 5 -7.82 -0.08 3.34
C GLY A 5 -7.81 -1.61 3.25
N VAL A 6 -8.75 -2.21 2.53
CA VAL A 6 -8.81 -3.66 2.29
C VAL A 6 -7.66 -4.11 1.40
N SER A 7 -7.36 -3.36 0.33
CA SER A 7 -6.22 -3.62 -0.55
C SER A 7 -4.88 -3.57 0.21
N LEU A 8 -4.67 -2.53 1.03
CA LEU A 8 -3.49 -2.41 1.91
C LEU A 8 -3.34 -3.60 2.85
N LEU A 9 -4.42 -4.01 3.53
CA LEU A 9 -4.40 -5.15 4.45
C LEU A 9 -4.08 -6.47 3.74
N SER A 10 -4.58 -6.66 2.51
CA SER A 10 -4.25 -7.83 1.69
C SER A 10 -2.76 -7.86 1.36
N THR A 11 -2.20 -6.71 0.96
CA THR A 11 -0.78 -6.56 0.65
C THR A 11 0.10 -6.78 1.88
N ASP A 12 -0.27 -6.22 3.04
CA ASP A 12 0.41 -6.45 4.31
C ASP A 12 0.46 -7.94 4.68
N MET A 13 -0.67 -8.65 4.53
CA MET A 13 -0.76 -10.08 4.80
C MET A 13 0.13 -10.89 3.86
N GLU A 14 0.12 -10.59 2.56
CA GLU A 14 0.95 -11.27 1.57
C GLU A 14 2.44 -11.12 1.88
N HIS A 15 2.90 -9.89 2.13
CA HIS A 15 4.30 -9.64 2.43
C HIS A 15 4.75 -10.25 3.76
N THR A 16 3.87 -10.25 4.77
CA THR A 16 4.14 -10.93 6.05
C THR A 16 4.30 -12.43 5.85
N LEU A 17 3.42 -13.06 5.07
CA LEU A 17 3.48 -14.49 4.76
C LEU A 17 4.76 -14.85 3.99
N ASN A 18 5.11 -14.04 3.00
CA ASN A 18 6.32 -14.23 2.19
C ASN A 18 7.60 -14.10 3.04
N PHE A 19 7.69 -13.08 3.90
CA PHE A 19 8.83 -12.94 4.81
C PHE A 19 8.91 -14.10 5.81
N TYR A 20 7.78 -14.54 6.35
CA TYR A 20 7.73 -15.73 7.20
C TYR A 20 8.25 -16.98 6.47
N GLY A 21 7.91 -17.15 5.19
CA GLY A 21 8.48 -18.19 4.32
C GLY A 21 10.00 -18.16 4.29
N LEU A 22 10.61 -16.99 4.06
CA LEU A 22 12.06 -16.81 4.07
C LEU A 22 12.69 -17.22 5.42
N VAL A 23 12.06 -16.86 6.53
CA VAL A 23 12.53 -17.24 7.87
C VAL A 23 12.43 -18.75 8.08
N LYS A 24 11.31 -19.35 7.70
CA LYS A 24 11.05 -20.79 7.84
C LYS A 24 12.04 -21.63 7.01
N ASP A 25 12.32 -21.18 5.79
CA ASP A 25 13.22 -21.87 4.87
C ASP A 25 14.70 -21.58 5.16
N ARG A 26 14.99 -20.79 6.21
CA ARG A 26 16.33 -20.36 6.61
C ARG A 26 17.10 -19.72 5.45
N ALA A 27 16.41 -18.83 4.73
CA ALA A 27 17.04 -18.00 3.71
C ALA A 27 18.27 -17.27 4.29
N SER A 28 19.21 -16.94 3.42
CA SER A 28 20.40 -16.20 3.84
C SER A 28 20.00 -14.82 4.39
N ILE A 29 20.86 -14.27 5.25
CA ILE A 29 20.69 -12.91 5.77
C ILE A 29 20.63 -11.89 4.62
N ASP A 30 21.36 -12.14 3.53
CA ASP A 30 21.35 -11.27 2.36
C ASP A 30 19.99 -11.26 1.65
N GLU A 31 19.40 -12.45 1.43
CA GLU A 31 18.05 -12.58 0.86
C GLU A 31 16.99 -11.88 1.72
N MET A 32 17.04 -12.08 3.04
CA MET A 32 16.12 -11.41 3.97
C MET A 32 16.26 -9.88 3.92
N LYS A 33 17.50 -9.37 3.87
CA LYS A 33 17.77 -7.93 3.73
C LYS A 33 17.25 -7.40 2.41
N ASN A 34 17.55 -8.08 1.30
CA ASN A 34 17.10 -7.69 -0.03
C ASN A 34 15.57 -7.65 -0.11
N TYR A 35 14.89 -8.61 0.51
CA TYR A 35 13.44 -8.61 0.61
C TYR A 35 12.91 -7.39 1.38
N ILE A 36 13.49 -7.07 2.55
CA ILE A 36 13.08 -5.91 3.36
C ILE A 36 13.30 -4.61 2.59
N TYR A 37 14.44 -4.45 1.91
CA TYR A 37 14.70 -3.25 1.10
C TYR A 37 13.71 -3.11 -0.06
N ALA A 38 13.38 -4.22 -0.74
CA ALA A 38 12.39 -4.23 -1.81
C ALA A 38 10.99 -3.85 -1.28
N PHE A 39 10.60 -4.41 -0.12
CA PHE A 39 9.34 -4.11 0.56
C PHE A 39 9.22 -2.62 0.93
N ILE A 40 10.26 -2.04 1.54
CA ILE A 40 10.27 -0.60 1.90
C ILE A 40 10.09 0.27 0.65
N LYS A 41 10.83 -0.02 -0.43
CA LYS A 41 10.73 0.73 -1.68
C LYS A 41 9.34 0.63 -2.33
N TYR A 42 8.71 -0.53 -2.24
CA TYR A 42 7.34 -0.72 -2.69
C TYR A 42 6.37 0.16 -1.89
N TYR A 43 6.48 0.21 -0.55
CA TYR A 43 5.62 1.05 0.29
C TYR A 43 5.81 2.55 0.07
N ASP A 44 7.04 3.00 -0.18
CA ASP A 44 7.31 4.40 -0.54
C ASP A 44 6.59 4.79 -1.83
N THR A 45 6.56 3.88 -2.82
CA THR A 45 5.85 4.10 -4.08
C THR A 45 4.34 4.10 -3.86
N LEU A 46 3.83 3.08 -3.17
CA LEU A 46 2.41 2.93 -2.84
C LEU A 46 1.87 4.15 -2.09
N LYS A 47 2.61 4.66 -1.10
CA LYS A 47 2.21 5.86 -0.34
C LYS A 47 1.98 7.08 -1.24
N ASN A 48 2.85 7.28 -2.22
CA ASN A 48 2.72 8.41 -3.16
C ASN A 48 1.51 8.24 -4.07
N ASP A 49 1.29 7.02 -4.57
CA ASP A 49 0.15 6.72 -5.43
C ASP A 49 -1.19 6.93 -4.69
N LEU A 50 -1.29 6.40 -3.46
CA LEU A 50 -2.46 6.57 -2.61
C LEU A 50 -2.74 8.04 -2.29
N PHE A 51 -1.69 8.82 -1.98
CA PHE A 51 -1.81 10.25 -1.74
C PHE A 51 -2.34 10.99 -2.96
N ASN A 52 -1.79 10.70 -4.15
CA ASN A 52 -2.21 11.31 -5.40
C ASN A 52 -3.64 10.93 -5.78
N GLU A 53 -4.04 9.68 -5.59
CA GLU A 53 -5.40 9.22 -5.83
C GLU A 53 -6.40 9.95 -4.92
N GLN A 54 -6.13 10.01 -3.61
CA GLN A 54 -6.99 10.74 -2.66
C GLN A 54 -7.03 12.24 -2.96
N LYS A 55 -5.90 12.84 -3.32
CA LYS A 55 -5.82 14.23 -3.75
C LYS A 55 -6.70 14.48 -4.99
N ASN A 56 -6.67 13.59 -5.98
CA ASN A 56 -7.48 13.71 -7.19
C ASN A 56 -8.98 13.59 -6.86
N ILE A 57 -9.37 12.61 -6.05
CA ILE A 57 -10.76 12.47 -5.58
C ILE A 57 -11.23 13.75 -4.87
N PHE A 58 -10.38 14.31 -4.00
CA PHE A 58 -10.69 15.56 -3.31
C PHE A 58 -10.85 16.74 -4.28
N ILE A 59 -9.94 16.90 -5.25
CA ILE A 59 -10.02 17.97 -6.26
C ILE A 59 -11.29 17.83 -7.10
N GLU A 60 -11.65 16.64 -7.54
CA GLU A 60 -12.87 16.41 -8.32
C GLU A 60 -14.13 16.73 -7.50
N ARG A 61 -14.16 16.38 -6.22
CA ARG A 61 -15.24 16.79 -5.29
C ARG A 61 -15.33 18.31 -5.12
N MET A 62 -14.20 19.01 -5.10
CA MET A 62 -14.16 20.48 -4.96
C MET A 62 -14.55 21.20 -6.27
N LYS A 63 -14.22 20.65 -7.43
CA LYS A 63 -14.61 21.18 -8.75
C LYS A 63 -16.10 20.99 -9.06
N TYR A 64 -16.64 19.84 -8.67
CA TYR A 64 -18.05 19.49 -8.83
C TYR A 64 -18.69 19.31 -7.45
N PRO A 65 -18.86 20.39 -6.66
CA PRO A 65 -19.40 20.31 -5.29
C PRO A 65 -20.90 19.98 -5.24
N GLN A 66 -21.46 19.35 -6.28
CA GLN A 66 -22.90 19.20 -6.57
C GLN A 66 -23.80 19.28 -5.33
N ARG A 67 -24.47 20.44 -5.20
CA ARG A 67 -25.75 20.67 -4.53
C ARG A 67 -25.93 19.89 -3.23
N LEU A 68 -25.41 20.42 -2.13
CA LEU A 68 -25.92 20.14 -0.78
C LEU A 68 -27.34 20.73 -0.60
N ASP A 69 -28.20 20.61 -1.61
CA ASP A 69 -29.63 20.87 -1.53
C ASP A 69 -30.31 19.49 -1.52
N ASN A 70 -30.29 18.86 -0.35
CA ASN A 70 -31.24 17.81 0.04
C ASN A 70 -31.76 18.16 1.42
#